data_AF-A0A9D9L8D1-F1
#
_entry.id   AF-A0A9D9L8D1-F1
#
_cell.length_a   1.000
_cell.length_b   1.000
_cell.length_c   1.000
_cell.angle_alpha   90.00
_cell.angle_beta   90.00
_cell.angle_gamma   90.00
#
_symmetry.space_group_name_H-M   'P 1'
#
loop_
_entity.id
_entity.type
_entity.pdbx_description
1 polymer ?
#
loop_
_entity_poly.entity_id
_entity_poly.type
_entity_poly.pdbx_seq_one_letter_code
_entity_poly.pdbx_strand_id
1 'polypeptide(L)'
;MSEGRITYIKKADGTLAPVRWLTEESEQPEYVRELAKAAREASRAAIKRNLDNGIPVAFVKGKDLIRLYPDGHEEIIKENLLP
;
A
#
# COMPACT_ATOMS: atom_id res chain seq x y z
N MET A 1 -1.98 25.04 1.97
CA MET A 1 -2.98 24.43 2.86
C MET A 1 -3.60 23.29 2.08
N SER A 2 -3.19 22.04 2.32
CA SER A 2 -3.76 20.86 1.65
C SER A 2 -5.02 20.43 2.41
N GLU A 3 -6.15 20.40 1.71
CA GLU A 3 -7.44 19.97 2.27
C GLU A 3 -7.45 18.44 2.40
N GLY A 4 -7.02 17.93 3.56
CA GLY A 4 -7.15 16.51 3.86
C GLY A 4 -8.62 16.06 3.82
N ARG A 5 -8.90 14.95 3.13
CA ARG A 5 -10.26 14.40 2.99
C ARG A 5 -10.75 13.86 4.34
N ILE A 6 -11.92 14.30 4.82
CA ILE A 6 -12.57 13.73 6.01
C ILE A 6 -13.58 12.66 5.55
N THR A 7 -13.51 11.46 6.13
CA THR A 7 -14.48 10.38 5.92
C THR A 7 -14.99 9.91 7.27
N TYR A 8 -16.24 9.43 7.37
CA TYR A 8 -16.81 8.98 8.63
C TYR A 8 -16.81 7.45 8.69
N ILE A 9 -16.31 6.88 9.79
CA ILE A 9 -16.37 5.44 10.05
C ILE A 9 -17.41 5.19 11.14
N LYS A 10 -18.31 4.22 10.91
CA LYS A 10 -19.30 3.79 11.90
C LYS A 10 -18.64 2.87 12.92
N LYS A 11 -18.62 3.29 14.18
CA LYS A 11 -18.14 2.50 15.32
C LYS A 11 -19.14 1.39 15.66
N ALA A 12 -18.68 0.43 16.46
CA ALA A 12 -19.48 -0.70 16.93
C ALA A 12 -20.73 -0.29 17.74
N ASP A 13 -20.68 0.86 18.42
CA ASP A 13 -21.80 1.46 19.16
C ASP A 13 -22.78 2.24 18.25
N GLY A 14 -22.56 2.23 16.93
CA GLY A 14 -23.39 2.91 15.95
C GLY A 14 -23.06 4.38 15.72
N THR A 15 -22.14 4.97 16.48
CA THR A 15 -21.71 6.37 16.30
C THR A 15 -20.80 6.53 15.09
N LEU A 16 -20.86 7.69 14.43
CA LEU A 16 -19.95 8.03 13.33
C LEU A 16 -18.78 8.83 13.88
N ALA A 17 -17.54 8.33 13.71
CA ALA A 17 -16.34 9.10 14.01
C ALA A 17 -15.72 9.68 12.74
N PRO A 18 -15.36 10.98 12.74
CA PRO A 18 -14.60 11.57 11.64
C PRO A 18 -13.18 10.98 11.64
N VAL A 19 -12.76 10.50 10.49
CA VAL A 19 -11.38 10.10 10.20
C VAL A 19 -10.85 11.01 9.11
N ARG A 20 -9.79 11.75 9.44
CA ARG A 20 -9.08 12.61 8.51
C ARG A 20 -8.02 11.78 7.80
N TRP A 21 -8.13 11.66 6.49
CA TRP A 21 -7.08 11.08 5.68
C TRP A 21 -5.99 12.12 5.51
N LEU A 22 -4.81 11.82 6.05
CA LEU A 22 -3.62 12.62 5.86
C LEU A 22 -3.06 12.26 4.49
N THR A 23 -3.19 13.19 3.54
CA THR A 23 -2.78 13.01 2.15
C THR A 23 -1.28 13.23 1.95
N GLU A 24 -0.60 13.91 2.88
CA GLU A 24 0.84 14.17 2.83
C GLU A 24 1.60 13.39 3.92
N GLU A 25 2.72 12.77 3.54
CA GLU A 25 3.58 11.99 4.45
C GLU A 25 4.19 12.89 5.56
N SER A 26 4.31 14.20 5.31
CA SER A 26 4.76 15.22 6.27
C SER A 26 3.75 15.49 7.39
N GLU A 27 2.45 15.25 7.17
CA GLU A 27 1.39 15.44 8.18
C GLU A 27 1.17 14.20 9.03
N GLN A 28 1.78 13.06 8.65
CA GLN A 28 1.62 11.80 9.38
C GLN A 28 2.38 11.82 10.71
N PRO A 29 1.76 11.36 11.81
CA PRO A 29 2.47 11.14 13.06
C PRO A 29 3.71 10.26 12.84
N GLU A 30 4.77 10.52 13.60
CA GLU A 30 6.03 9.77 13.51
C GLU A 30 5.84 8.25 13.58
N TYR A 31 4.97 7.77 14.48
CA TYR A 31 4.65 6.34 14.59
C TYR A 31 4.02 5.76 13.31
N VAL A 32 3.25 6.54 12.56
CA VAL A 32 2.65 6.10 11.27
C VAL A 32 3.73 5.99 10.21
N ARG A 33 4.67 6.95 10.17
CA ARG A 33 5.81 6.92 9.25
C ARG A 33 6.73 5.73 9.51
N GLU A 34 7.05 5.48 10.78
CA GLU A 34 7.86 4.32 11.17
C GLU A 34 7.14 3.00 10.86
N LEU A 35 5.83 2.91 11.10
CA LEU A 35 5.04 1.74 10.72
C LEU A 35 5.04 1.52 9.20
N ALA A 36 4.86 2.59 8.42
CA ALA A 36 4.91 2.52 6.95
C ALA A 36 6.28 2.10 6.44
N LYS A 37 7.36 2.59 7.06
CA LYS A 37 8.74 2.18 6.77
C LYS A 37 8.95 0.68 7.05
N ALA A 38 8.58 0.21 8.24
CA ALA A 38 8.69 -1.20 8.61
C ALA A 38 7.88 -2.10 7.65
N ALA A 39 6.66 -1.69 7.27
CA ALA A 39 5.84 -2.42 6.32
C ALA A 39 6.48 -2.50 4.92
N ARG A 40 7.09 -1.39 4.44
CA ARG A 40 7.83 -1.36 3.17
C ARG A 40 9.04 -2.29 3.19
N GLU A 41 9.80 -2.29 4.29
CA GLU A 41 10.98 -3.16 4.46
C GLU A 41 10.58 -4.64 4.49
N ALA A 42 9.56 -5.00 5.27
CA ALA A 42 9.04 -6.36 5.33
C ALA A 42 8.52 -6.85 3.97
N SER A 43 7.80 -5.99 3.24
CA SER A 43 7.33 -6.28 1.88
C SER A 43 8.50 -6.55 0.92
N ARG A 44 9.53 -5.70 0.93
CA ARG A 44 10.73 -5.89 0.10
C ARG A 44 11.45 -7.19 0.42
N ALA A 45 11.61 -7.51 1.70
CA ALA A 45 12.24 -8.76 2.13
C ALA A 45 11.45 -9.99 1.66
N ALA A 46 10.12 -9.95 1.75
CA ALA A 46 9.25 -11.02 1.28
C ALA A 46 9.30 -11.19 -0.25
N ILE A 47 9.25 -10.09 -1.00
CA ILE A 47 9.40 -10.11 -2.47
C ILE A 47 10.73 -10.75 -2.85
N LYS A 48 11.84 -10.26 -2.28
CA LYS A 48 13.18 -10.79 -2.56
C LYS A 48 13.26 -12.29 -2.29
N ARG A 49 12.79 -12.75 -1.13
CA ARG A 49 12.82 -14.17 -0.75
C ARG A 49 12.02 -15.05 -1.71
N ASN A 50 10.86 -14.59 -2.17
CA ASN A 50 10.07 -15.33 -3.14
C ASN A 50 10.79 -15.44 -4.50
N LEU A 51 11.36 -14.34 -4.98
CA LEU A 51 12.13 -14.34 -6.24
C LEU A 51 13.37 -15.23 -6.13
N ASP A 52 14.11 -15.17 -5.01
CA ASP A 52 15.25 -16.05 -4.75
C ASP A 52 14.86 -17.55 -4.77
N ASN A 53 13.61 -17.88 -4.41
CA ASN A 53 13.06 -19.24 -4.48
C ASN A 53 12.47 -19.61 -5.85
N GLY A 54 12.59 -18.75 -6.85
CA GLY A 54 12.02 -18.97 -8.18
C GLY A 54 10.50 -18.77 -8.25
N ILE A 55 9.89 -18.11 -7.26
CA ILE A 55 8.45 -17.89 -7.17
C ILE A 55 8.11 -16.47 -7.67
N PRO A 56 7.34 -16.31 -8.75
CA PRO A 56 6.88 -15.00 -9.20
C PRO A 56 5.99 -14.32 -8.16
N VAL A 57 6.06 -12.99 -8.08
CA VAL A 57 5.29 -12.20 -7.11
C VAL A 57 4.37 -11.22 -7.83
N ALA A 58 3.10 -11.16 -7.42
CA ALA A 58 2.17 -10.14 -7.89
C ALA A 58 2.08 -8.98 -6.90
N PHE A 59 2.12 -7.74 -7.39
CA PHE A 59 1.96 -6.52 -6.59
C PHE A 59 1.29 -5.41 -7.40
N VAL A 60 0.83 -4.37 -6.71
CA VAL A 60 0.18 -3.21 -7.33
C VAL A 60 1.21 -2.09 -7.54
N LYS A 61 1.31 -1.57 -8.76
CA LYS A 61 2.15 -0.42 -9.13
C LYS A 61 1.25 0.65 -9.73
N GLY A 62 1.01 1.74 -9.01
CA GLY A 62 0.02 2.74 -9.42
C GLY A 62 -1.38 2.14 -9.46
N LYS A 63 -1.98 2.07 -10.66
CA LYS A 63 -3.29 1.46 -10.87
C LYS A 63 -3.22 0.04 -11.42
N ASP A 64 -2.04 -0.50 -11.67
CA ASP A 64 -1.89 -1.76 -12.40
C ASP A 64 -1.46 -2.90 -11.49
N LEU A 65 -1.96 -4.10 -11.77
CA LEU A 65 -1.51 -5.35 -11.16
C LEU A 65 -0.37 -5.92 -12.00
N ILE A 66 0.81 -6.03 -11.41
CA ILE A 66 2.02 -6.50 -12.08
C ILE A 66 2.49 -7.80 -11.44
N ARG A 67 2.92 -8.74 -12.28
CA ARG A 67 3.69 -9.92 -11.87
C ARG A 67 5.16 -9.68 -12.17
N LEU A 68 6.01 -9.83 -11.18
CA LEU A 68 7.46 -9.82 -11.31
C LEU A 68 7.97 -11.26 -11.22
N TYR A 69 8.72 -11.66 -12.24
CA TYR A 69 9.35 -12.96 -12.33
C TYR A 69 10.77 -12.93 -11.73
N PRO A 70 11.33 -14.08 -11.31
CA PRO A 70 12.67 -14.19 -10.73
C PRO A 70 13.81 -13.66 -11.62
N ASP A 71 13.63 -13.67 -12.93
CA ASP A 71 14.56 -13.15 -13.94
C ASP A 71 14.50 -11.62 -14.11
N GLY A 72 13.61 -10.94 -13.37
CA GLY A 72 13.40 -9.51 -13.46
C GLY A 72 12.38 -9.08 -14.52
N HIS A 73 11.77 -10.02 -15.25
CA HIS A 73 10.69 -9.71 -16.19
C HIS A 73 9.43 -9.23 -15.45
N GLU A 74 8.84 -8.12 -15.89
CA GLU A 74 7.55 -7.60 -15.41
C GLU A 74 6.45 -7.89 -16.44
N GLU A 75 5.34 -8.49 -16.00
CA GLU A 75 4.13 -8.72 -16.80
C GLU A 75 2.94 -8.01 -16.17
N ILE A 76 2.23 -7.18 -16.93
CA ILE A 76 0.97 -6.57 -16.48
C ILE A 76 -0.13 -7.63 -16.53
N ILE A 77 -0.66 -8.01 -15.36
CA ILE A 77 -1.78 -8.96 -15.25
C ILE A 77 -3.11 -8.25 -15.50
N LYS A 78 -3.26 -7.02 -14.99
CA LYS A 78 -4.48 -6.23 -15.11
C LYS A 78 -4.18 -4.74 -15.02
N GLU A 79 -4.64 -3.98 -16.00
CA GLU A 79 -4.60 -2.53 -15.99
C GLU A 79 -5.78 -1.96 -15.22
N ASN A 80 -5.62 -0.78 -14.61
CA ASN A 80 -6.70 -0.02 -13.96
C ASN A 80 -7.53 -0.85 -12.94
N LEU A 81 -6.85 -1.38 -11.93
CA LEU A 81 -7.47 -2.04 -10.77
C LEU A 81 -8.46 -1.16 -10.00
N LEU A 82 -8.27 0.16 -10.07
CA LEU A 82 -9.11 1.14 -9.39
C LEU A 82 -10.14 1.71 -10.39
N PRO A 83 -11.44 1.69 -10.06
CA PRO A 83 -12.49 2.26 -10.90
C PRO A 83 -12.37 3.77 -11.08
#